data_AF-J3A913-F1
#
_entry.id   AF-J3A913-F1
#
_cell.length_a   1.000
_cell.length_b   1.000
_cell.length_c   1.000
_cell.angle_alpha   90.00
_cell.angle_beta   90.00
_cell.angle_gamma   90.00
#
_symmetry.space_group_name_H-M   'P 1'
#
loop_
_entity.id
_entity.type
_entity.pdbx_description
1 polymer ?
#
loop_
_entity_poly.entity_id
_entity_poly.type
_entity_poly.pdbx_seq_one_letter_code
_entity_poly.pdbx_strand_id
1 'polypeptide(L)' 'MRLTGCRQAVEQADVVVVLVSHQEFSDLDPLLLKGRTVIDATGLWRRRSPLLAG' A
#
# COMPACT_ATOMS: atom_id res chain seq x y z
N MET A 1 11.83 -0.39 -19.87
CA MET A 1 11.06 -0.12 -18.65
C MET A 1 9.86 0.74 -19.00
N ARG A 2 8.68 0.44 -18.47
CA ARG A 2 7.50 1.30 -18.61
C ARG A 2 7.34 2.10 -17.33
N LEU A 3 7.37 3.43 -17.43
CA LEU A 3 6.94 4.30 -16.33
C LEU A 3 5.44 4.12 -16.13
N THR A 4 5.04 3.92 -14.88
CA THR A 4 3.64 3.76 -14.50
C THR A 4 3.41 4.52 -13.20
N GLY A 5 2.20 5.04 -13.01
CA GLY A 5 1.84 5.70 -11.76
C GLY A 5 1.67 4.69 -10.64
N CYS A 6 1.83 5.15 -9.40
CA CYS A 6 1.68 4.32 -8.20
C CYS A 6 0.36 3.54 -8.16
N ARG A 7 -0.78 4.21 -8.39
CA ARG A 7 -2.10 3.56 -8.44
C ARG A 7 -2.13 2.40 -9.46
N GLN A 8 -1.67 2.65 -10.67
CA GLN A 8 -1.70 1.65 -11.74
C GLN A 8 -0.79 0.46 -11.40
N ALA A 9 0.37 0.71 -10.79
CA ALA A 9 1.25 -0.36 -10.31
C ALA A 9 0.56 -1.24 -9.25
N VAL A 10 -0.14 -0.63 -8.29
CA VAL A 10 -0.86 -1.35 -7.22
C VAL A 10 -2.04 -2.15 -7.78
N GLU A 11 -2.82 -1.57 -8.71
CA GLU A 11 -3.98 -2.24 -9.30
C GLU A 11 -3.60 -3.54 -10.03
N GLN A 12 -2.43 -3.56 -10.69
CA GLN A 12 -1.95 -4.71 -11.47
C GLN A 12 -1.11 -5.70 -10.65
N ALA A 13 -0.81 -5.40 -9.39
CA ALA A 13 0.07 -6.22 -8.57
C ALA A 13 -0.70 -7.24 -7.73
N ASP A 14 -0.20 -8.48 -7.71
CA ASP A 14 -0.61 -9.52 -6.76
C ASP A 14 0.04 -9.31 -5.38
N VAL A 15 1.25 -8.74 -5.37
CA VAL A 15 2.06 -8.47 -4.19
C VAL A 15 2.51 -7.01 -4.18
N VAL A 16 2.26 -6.31 -3.07
CA VAL A 16 2.70 -4.92 -2.86
C VAL A 16 3.71 -4.89 -1.72
N VAL A 17 4.93 -4.44 -2.02
CA VAL A 17 6.00 -4.28 -1.02
C VAL A 17 6.34 -2.81 -0.87
N VAL A 18 6.20 -2.29 0.35
CA VAL A 18 6.63 -0.92 0.69
C VAL A 18 7.93 -0.99 1.48
N LEU A 19 8.97 -0.45 0.87
CA LEU A 19 10.33 -0.41 1.43
C LEU A 19 10.71 0.99 1.90
N VAL A 20 9.95 2.02 1.50
CA VAL A 20 10.21 3.42 1.86
C VAL A 20 8.89 4.10 2.21
N SER A 21 8.88 4.88 3.29
CA SER A 21 7.69 5.54 3.84
C SER A 21 7.43 6.91 3.20
N HIS A 22 7.09 6.95 1.91
CA HIS A 22 6.67 8.18 1.23
C HIS A 22 5.21 8.52 1.53
N GLN A 23 4.90 9.82 1.59
CA GLN A 23 3.53 10.33 1.78
C GLN A 23 2.56 9.79 0.71
N GLU A 24 3.00 9.68 -0.54
CA GLU A 24 2.22 9.12 -1.64
C GLU A 24 1.69 7.71 -1.36
N PHE A 25 2.46 6.87 -0.65
CA PHE A 25 2.03 5.53 -0.26
C PHE A 25 1.14 5.55 0.98
N SER A 26 1.35 6.51 1.88
CA SER A 26 0.45 6.72 3.03
C SER A 26 -0.95 7.08 2.56
N ASP A 27 -1.07 7.84 1.48
CA ASP A 27 -2.33 8.35 0.95
C ASP A 27 -3.04 7.39 0.00
N LEU A 28 -2.46 6.21 -0.28
CA LEU A 28 -3.15 5.14 -1.00
C LEU A 28 -4.45 4.77 -0.28
N ASP A 29 -5.50 4.57 -1.08
CA ASP A 29 -6.78 4.04 -0.63
C ASP A 29 -6.57 2.57 -0.17
N PRO A 30 -6.86 2.23 1.10
CA PRO A 30 -6.72 0.87 1.61
C PRO A 30 -7.51 -0.17 0.81
N LEU A 31 -8.60 0.23 0.14
CA LEU A 31 -9.38 -0.67 -0.71
C LEU A 31 -8.58 -1.22 -1.90
N LEU A 32 -7.57 -0.48 -2.38
CA LEU A 32 -6.67 -0.94 -3.44
C LEU A 32 -5.77 -2.10 -2.97
N LEU A 33 -5.52 -2.20 -1.67
CA LEU A 33 -4.69 -3.25 -1.09
C LEU A 33 -5.50 -4.49 -0.67
N LYS A 34 -6.83 -4.38 -0.65
CA LYS A 34 -7.71 -5.47 -0.22
C LYS A 34 -7.54 -6.69 -1.12
N GLY A 35 -7.35 -7.86 -0.51
CA GLY A 35 -7.20 -9.13 -1.21
C GLY A 35 -5.82 -9.36 -1.83
N ARG A 36 -4.88 -8.40 -1.69
CA ARG A 36 -3.49 -8.54 -2.16
C ARG A 36 -2.57 -8.94 -1.02
N THR A 37 -1.43 -9.55 -1.36
CA THR A 37 -0.37 -9.77 -0.37
C THR A 37 0.37 -8.46 -0.14
N VAL A 38 0.32 -7.95 1.08
CA VAL A 38 0.95 -6.67 1.43
C VAL A 38 2.11 -6.89 2.40
N ILE A 39 3.29 -6.43 2.01
CA ILE A 39 4.49 -6.44 2.85
C ILE A 39 4.88 -4.99 3.13
N ASP A 40 4.49 -4.51 4.31
CA ASP A 40 4.91 -3.21 4.81
C ASP A 40 6.13 -3.37 5.74
N ALA A 41 7.32 -3.19 5.17
CA ALA A 41 8.58 -3.24 5.92
C ALA A 41 8.84 -1.96 6.74
N THR A 42 8.04 -0.91 6.51
CA THR A 42 8.22 0.41 7.11
C THR A 42 7.26 0.68 8.29
N GLY A 43 6.20 -0.12 8.39
CA GLY A 43 5.09 0.09 9.32
C GLY A 43 4.22 1.31 8.97
N LEU A 44 4.28 1.80 7.72
CA LEU A 44 3.52 2.94 7.23
C LEU A 44 2.00 2.75 7.40
N TRP A 45 1.48 1.59 7.02
CA TRP A 45 0.03 1.31 7.05
C TRP A 45 -0.44 0.76 8.39
N ARG A 46 0.46 0.20 9.22
CA ARG A 46 0.11 -0.24 10.58
C ARG A 46 -0.23 0.93 11.51
N ARG A 47 0.47 2.07 11.37
CA ARG A 47 0.22 3.27 12.19
C ARG A 47 -1.13 3.93 11.88
N ARG A 48 -1.73 3.62 10.72
CA ARG A 48 -3.03 4.17 10.30
C ARG A 48 -4.23 3.47 10.94
N SER A 49 -4.04 2.34 11.62
CA SER A 49 -5.13 1.54 12.19
C SER A 49 -5.08 1.42 13.72
N PRO A 50 -5.87 2.24 14.42
CA PRO A 50 -6.50 1.84 15.68
C PRO A 50 -7.99 1.46 15.52
N LEU A 51 -8.63 1.73 14.37
CA LEU A 51 -10.10 1.75 14.25
C LEU A 51 -10.73 0.56 13.48
N LEU A 52 -10.00 -0.53 13.24
CA LEU A 52 -10.58 -1.77 12.69
C LEU A 52 -10.70 -2.91 13.73
N ALA A 53 -10.50 -2.59 15.01
CA ALA A 53 -10.91 -3.44 16.12
C ALA A 53 -12.21 -2.88 16.70
N GLY A 54 -13.34 -3.30 16.13
CA GLY A 54 -14.69 -2.89 16.51
C GLY A 54 -15.72 -3.51 15.59
#